data_AF-A0A158J2K6-F1
#
_entry.id   AF-A0A158J2K6-F1
#
_cell.length_a   1.000
_cell.length_b   1.000
_cell.length_c   1.000
_cell.angle_alpha   90.00
_cell.angle_beta   90.00
_cell.angle_gamma   90.00
#
_symmetry.space_group_name_H-M   'P 1'
#
loop_
_entity.id
_entity.type
_entity.pdbx_description
1 polymer ?
#
loop_
_entity_poly.entity_id
_entity_poly.type
_entity_poly.pdbx_seq_one_letter_code
_entity_poly.pdbx_strand_id
1 'polypeptide(L)'
;MSDTAIPVNTPMQERGAAQAARLSERDIDATLNARLAALPTPTLRNEYGKQGSFLYIEDFLPRDYTERLIAAVHDTLPSVNRNYLPGHKAGGSVSRHTLDKLAPFIADLYRSEALIKWLEALTGDKLQLSPEDDPHAYALYFYTRPGDHIGWHYDTSYYDGRRYTLLLGVIDDSSCALEYELHTKTPGAAAQPGAVQYPPGAFVFFDGDKLRHRVTPLRENEMRVSLTFEYVTNPNMRPFQRFISNMKDSIAYFGFKQVFRRNGGKNGQA
;
A
#
# COMPACT_ATOMS: atom_id res chain seq x y z
N MET A 1 8.66 -55.76 -37.31
CA MET A 1 8.81 -54.61 -38.22
C MET A 1 7.49 -54.49 -38.96
N SER A 2 6.61 -53.52 -38.75
CA SER A 2 6.68 -52.28 -37.97
C SER A 2 5.26 -51.94 -37.52
N ASP A 3 5.16 -51.38 -36.31
CA ASP A 3 3.91 -51.08 -35.62
C ASP A 3 3.01 -50.07 -36.35
N THR A 4 1.73 -50.37 -36.23
CA THR A 4 0.55 -49.62 -36.72
C THR A 4 0.46 -48.25 -36.06
N ALA A 5 0.39 -47.20 -36.89
CA ALA A 5 0.11 -45.83 -36.45
C ALA A 5 -1.38 -45.66 -36.07
N ILE A 6 -1.63 -45.14 -34.86
CA ILE A 6 -2.92 -44.56 -34.45
C ILE A 6 -2.66 -43.09 -34.11
N PRO A 7 -3.39 -42.12 -34.69
CA PRO A 7 -3.32 -40.74 -34.24
C PRO A 7 -4.22 -40.59 -33.01
N VAL A 8 -3.63 -40.47 -31.82
CA VAL A 8 -4.36 -40.02 -30.64
C VAL A 8 -4.43 -38.50 -30.69
N ASN A 9 -5.56 -38.01 -31.17
CA ASN A 9 -6.04 -36.64 -30.95
C ASN A 9 -6.25 -36.48 -29.43
N THR A 10 -5.25 -35.93 -28.73
CA THR A 10 -5.45 -35.41 -27.38
C THR A 10 -6.05 -34.02 -27.52
N PRO A 11 -7.30 -33.77 -27.07
CA PRO A 11 -7.82 -32.42 -27.04
C PRO A 11 -6.96 -31.61 -26.08
N MET A 12 -6.52 -30.44 -26.54
CA MET A 12 -6.15 -29.31 -25.68
C MET A 12 -7.12 -29.30 -24.51
N GLN A 13 -6.60 -29.57 -23.31
CA GLN A 13 -7.28 -29.27 -22.08
C GLN A 13 -7.42 -27.75 -22.05
N GLU A 14 -8.51 -27.27 -22.64
CA GLU A 14 -9.31 -26.16 -22.14
C GLU A 14 -9.62 -26.45 -20.67
N ARG A 15 -8.62 -26.28 -19.79
CA ARG A 15 -8.89 -25.96 -18.41
C ARG A 15 -8.99 -24.46 -18.37
N GLY A 16 -10.20 -23.98 -18.63
CA GLY A 16 -10.58 -22.64 -18.24
C GLY A 16 -10.13 -22.43 -16.81
N ALA A 17 -9.14 -21.56 -16.63
CA ALA A 17 -9.00 -20.86 -15.38
C ALA A 17 -10.35 -20.19 -15.19
N ALA A 18 -11.16 -20.76 -14.29
CA ALA A 18 -12.32 -20.07 -13.77
C ALA A 18 -11.77 -18.74 -13.28
N GLN A 19 -12.02 -17.68 -14.06
CA GLN A 19 -11.78 -16.33 -13.66
C GLN A 19 -12.60 -16.18 -12.38
N ALA A 20 -11.94 -16.32 -11.23
CA ALA A 20 -12.61 -16.28 -9.93
C ALA A 20 -13.51 -15.06 -9.97
N ALA A 21 -14.83 -15.27 -9.85
CA ALA A 21 -15.81 -14.22 -10.08
C ALA A 21 -15.37 -12.97 -9.32
N ARG A 22 -15.30 -11.83 -10.03
CA ARG A 22 -14.91 -10.56 -9.41
C ARG A 22 -15.87 -10.32 -8.24
N LEU A 23 -15.33 -10.18 -7.03
CA LEU A 23 -16.12 -9.80 -5.87
C LEU A 23 -16.75 -8.44 -6.15
N SER A 24 -18.03 -8.28 -5.85
CA SER A 24 -18.64 -6.97 -5.88
C SER A 24 -18.12 -6.14 -4.69
N GLU A 25 -18.15 -4.81 -4.80
CA GLU A 25 -17.82 -3.92 -3.68
C GLU A 25 -18.65 -4.24 -2.43
N ARG A 26 -19.91 -4.68 -2.61
CA ARG A 26 -20.79 -5.10 -1.51
C ARG A 26 -20.31 -6.36 -0.82
N ASP A 27 -19.83 -7.34 -1.58
CA ASP A 27 -19.25 -8.56 -1.01
C ASP A 27 -17.98 -8.23 -0.24
N ILE A 28 -17.19 -7.27 -0.78
CA ILE A 28 -15.96 -6.82 -0.14
C ILE A 28 -16.25 -6.23 1.24
N ASP A 29 -17.21 -5.31 1.29
CA ASP A 29 -17.67 -4.64 2.49
C ASP A 29 -18.32 -5.59 3.50
N ALA A 30 -19.13 -6.55 3.03
CA ALA A 30 -19.81 -7.49 3.92
C ALA A 30 -18.80 -8.39 4.66
N THR A 31 -17.82 -8.93 3.95
CA THR A 31 -16.77 -9.77 4.53
C THR A 31 -15.87 -8.97 5.48
N LEU A 32 -15.51 -7.72 5.13
CA LEU A 32 -14.78 -6.85 6.06
C LEU A 32 -15.58 -6.53 7.31
N ASN A 33 -16.86 -6.17 7.18
CA ASN A 33 -17.72 -5.94 8.34
C ASN A 33 -17.74 -7.13 9.29
N ALA A 34 -17.85 -8.36 8.76
CA ALA A 34 -17.81 -9.58 9.57
C ALA A 34 -16.47 -9.74 10.30
N ARG A 35 -15.34 -9.51 9.62
CA ARG A 35 -14.01 -9.55 10.24
C ARG A 35 -13.84 -8.49 11.32
N LEU A 36 -14.19 -7.25 11.02
CA LEU A 36 -14.03 -6.09 11.91
C LEU A 36 -14.93 -6.21 13.16
N ALA A 37 -16.10 -6.81 13.04
CA ALA A 37 -16.99 -7.07 14.16
C ALA A 37 -16.40 -8.06 15.20
N ALA A 38 -15.46 -8.92 14.78
CA ALA A 38 -14.76 -9.84 15.67
C ALA A 38 -13.56 -9.18 16.40
N LEU A 39 -13.14 -7.97 15.99
CA LEU A 39 -12.01 -7.28 16.60
C LEU A 39 -12.45 -6.48 17.85
N PRO A 40 -11.64 -6.49 18.94
CA PRO A 40 -11.94 -5.75 20.17
C PRO A 40 -11.67 -4.25 20.02
N THR A 41 -12.47 -3.59 19.19
CA THR A 41 -12.26 -2.19 18.76
C THR A 41 -12.02 -1.20 19.91
N PRO A 42 -12.75 -1.26 21.05
CA PRO A 42 -12.45 -0.36 22.18
C PRO A 42 -11.03 -0.53 22.75
N THR A 43 -10.54 -1.77 22.84
CA THR A 43 -9.18 -2.07 23.29
C THR A 43 -8.16 -1.55 22.29
N LEU A 44 -8.36 -1.83 20.99
CA LEU A 44 -7.48 -1.38 19.92
C LEU A 44 -7.41 0.15 19.83
N ARG A 45 -8.53 0.85 20.02
CA ARG A 45 -8.57 2.32 20.11
C ARG A 45 -7.73 2.85 21.28
N ASN A 46 -7.83 2.20 22.44
CA ASN A 46 -7.04 2.59 23.61
C ASN A 46 -5.54 2.37 23.37
N GLU A 47 -5.16 1.24 22.76
CA GLU A 47 -3.79 0.95 22.37
C GLU A 47 -3.26 1.96 21.35
N TYR A 48 -4.04 2.28 20.32
CA TYR A 48 -3.72 3.29 19.32
C TYR A 48 -3.42 4.66 19.97
N GLY A 49 -4.27 5.09 20.91
CA GLY A 49 -4.07 6.33 21.66
C GLY A 49 -2.82 6.29 22.54
N LYS A 50 -2.64 5.20 23.30
CA LYS A 50 -1.48 4.99 24.19
C LYS A 50 -0.16 5.00 23.44
N GLN A 51 -0.11 4.44 22.23
CA GLN A 51 1.08 4.40 21.37
C GLN A 51 1.29 5.69 20.57
N GLY A 52 0.50 6.74 20.82
CA GLY A 52 0.69 8.03 20.17
C GLY A 52 0.26 8.04 18.70
N SER A 53 -0.87 7.40 18.39
CA SER A 53 -1.42 7.27 17.03
C SER A 53 -0.71 6.23 16.17
N PHE A 54 -0.45 5.05 16.74
CA PHE A 54 0.11 3.88 16.07
C PHE A 54 -0.59 2.60 16.53
N LEU A 55 -0.90 1.69 15.61
CA LEU A 55 -1.46 0.38 15.92
C LEU A 55 -0.88 -0.68 14.98
N TYR A 56 -0.57 -1.85 15.53
CA TYR A 56 -0.17 -3.05 14.80
C TYR A 56 -1.10 -4.20 15.17
N ILE A 57 -1.53 -4.98 14.18
CA ILE A 57 -2.34 -6.19 14.35
C ILE A 57 -1.78 -7.26 13.42
N GLU A 58 -1.31 -8.37 13.98
CA GLU A 58 -0.67 -9.45 13.20
C GLU A 58 -1.65 -10.20 12.30
N ASP A 59 -2.80 -10.57 12.84
CA ASP A 59 -3.88 -11.23 12.09
C ASP A 59 -5.01 -10.23 11.88
N PHE A 60 -5.09 -9.61 10.71
CA PHE A 60 -6.12 -8.62 10.40
C PHE A 60 -6.94 -9.00 9.17
N LEU A 61 -6.31 -9.16 8.00
CA LEU A 61 -7.03 -9.45 6.77
C LEU A 61 -7.59 -10.87 6.74
N PRO A 62 -8.83 -11.05 6.24
CA PRO A 62 -9.31 -12.37 5.86
C PRO A 62 -8.34 -13.07 4.91
N ARG A 63 -8.18 -14.39 5.11
CA ARG A 63 -7.22 -15.19 4.33
C ARG A 63 -7.44 -15.07 2.82
N ASP A 64 -8.68 -15.09 2.37
CA ASP A 64 -9.02 -14.96 0.95
C ASP A 64 -8.61 -13.59 0.37
N TYR A 65 -8.62 -12.53 1.19
CA TYR A 65 -8.17 -11.21 0.77
C TYR A 65 -6.65 -11.17 0.69
N THR A 66 -5.97 -11.75 1.68
CA THR A 66 -4.52 -11.90 1.64
C THR A 66 -4.07 -12.67 0.39
N GLU A 67 -4.73 -13.78 0.05
CA GLU A 67 -4.44 -14.55 -1.16
C GLU A 67 -4.70 -13.74 -2.45
N ARG A 68 -5.76 -12.92 -2.49
CA ARG A 68 -6.03 -12.00 -3.62
C ARG A 68 -4.99 -10.89 -3.73
N LEU A 69 -4.48 -10.37 -2.62
CA LEU A 69 -3.39 -9.38 -2.63
C LEU A 69 -2.09 -10.00 -3.14
N ILE A 70 -1.78 -11.25 -2.76
CA ILE A 70 -0.62 -11.98 -3.28
C ILE A 70 -0.76 -12.19 -4.79
N ALA A 71 -1.94 -12.59 -5.27
CA ALA A 71 -2.20 -12.70 -6.72
C ALA A 71 -2.00 -11.36 -7.44
N ALA A 72 -2.51 -10.25 -6.88
CA ALA A 72 -2.31 -8.91 -7.41
C ALA A 72 -0.82 -8.51 -7.49
N VAL A 73 0.01 -8.95 -6.54
CA VAL A 73 1.46 -8.75 -6.61
C VAL A 73 2.03 -9.46 -7.84
N HIS A 74 1.66 -10.73 -8.09
CA HIS A 74 2.13 -11.45 -9.26
C HIS A 74 1.73 -10.78 -10.59
N ASP A 75 0.49 -10.30 -10.69
CA ASP A 75 -0.01 -9.63 -11.89
C ASP A 75 0.66 -8.28 -12.16
N THR A 76 1.14 -7.62 -11.10
CA THR A 76 1.73 -6.27 -11.18
C THR A 76 3.26 -6.26 -11.25
N LEU A 77 3.93 -7.38 -10.98
CA LEU A 77 5.40 -7.53 -11.03
C LEU A 77 6.04 -6.97 -12.32
N PRO A 78 5.50 -7.20 -13.53
CA PRO A 78 6.08 -6.66 -14.77
C PRO A 78 6.03 -5.12 -14.86
N SER A 79 5.19 -4.48 -14.05
CA SER A 79 4.97 -3.02 -14.05
C SER A 79 5.69 -2.29 -12.92
N VAL A 80 6.58 -2.98 -12.18
CA VAL A 80 7.33 -2.39 -11.07
C VAL A 80 8.28 -1.31 -11.59
N ASN A 81 8.10 -0.10 -11.09
CA ASN A 81 9.00 1.03 -11.35
C ASN A 81 10.00 1.13 -10.21
N ARG A 82 11.29 1.03 -10.52
CA ARG A 82 12.35 1.12 -9.51
C ARG A 82 12.80 2.55 -9.30
N ASN A 83 13.01 2.90 -8.04
CA ASN A 83 13.48 4.20 -7.62
C ASN A 83 14.65 4.04 -6.64
N TYR A 84 15.62 4.94 -6.77
CA TYR A 84 16.82 4.96 -5.97
C TYR A 84 17.20 6.40 -5.64
N LEU A 85 17.24 6.71 -4.34
CA LEU A 85 17.78 7.93 -3.78
C LEU A 85 18.98 7.54 -2.89
N PRO A 86 20.22 7.87 -3.30
CA PRO A 86 21.43 7.45 -2.60
C PRO A 86 21.38 7.72 -1.09
N GLY A 87 21.64 6.69 -0.29
CA GLY A 87 21.67 6.78 1.17
C GLY A 87 20.31 6.99 1.87
N HIS A 88 19.20 7.02 1.13
CA HIS A 88 17.88 7.26 1.71
C HIS A 88 16.83 6.23 1.29
N LYS A 89 16.77 5.82 0.03
CA LYS A 89 15.73 4.91 -0.46
C LYS A 89 16.21 4.07 -1.63
N ALA A 90 15.87 2.80 -1.62
CA ALA A 90 16.04 1.87 -2.74
C ALA A 90 14.87 0.90 -2.75
N GLY A 91 14.19 0.75 -3.88
CA GLY A 91 13.09 -0.19 -4.00
C GLY A 91 12.29 -0.03 -5.29
N GLY A 92 11.24 -0.82 -5.44
CA GLY A 92 10.26 -0.72 -6.50
C GLY A 92 8.89 -0.27 -5.99
N SER A 93 8.07 0.27 -6.88
CA SER A 93 6.65 0.51 -6.59
C SER A 93 5.76 0.31 -7.82
N VAL A 94 4.49 0.03 -7.54
CA VAL A 94 3.39 0.08 -8.51
C VAL A 94 2.33 1.01 -7.94
N SER A 95 2.07 2.13 -8.61
CA SER A 95 1.12 3.15 -8.16
C SER A 95 -0.32 2.78 -8.51
N ARG A 96 -1.28 3.46 -7.87
CA ARG A 96 -2.71 3.33 -8.11
C ARG A 96 -3.11 3.26 -9.59
N HIS A 97 -2.49 4.07 -10.46
CA HIS A 97 -2.90 4.16 -11.88
C HIS A 97 -2.69 2.84 -12.63
N THR A 98 -1.70 2.06 -12.21
CA THR A 98 -1.45 0.72 -12.71
C THR A 98 -2.32 -0.30 -11.97
N LEU A 99 -2.46 -0.16 -10.65
CA LEU A 99 -3.28 -1.06 -9.82
C LEU A 99 -4.76 -1.03 -10.23
N ASP A 100 -5.31 0.12 -10.61
CA ASP A 100 -6.69 0.25 -11.09
C ASP A 100 -6.99 -0.64 -12.30
N LYS A 101 -5.95 -0.92 -13.12
CA LYS A 101 -6.07 -1.71 -14.34
C LYS A 101 -5.76 -3.19 -14.09
N LEU A 102 -4.72 -3.45 -13.32
CA LEU A 102 -4.16 -4.81 -13.16
C LEU A 102 -4.67 -5.52 -11.90
N ALA A 103 -5.06 -4.78 -10.87
CA ALA A 103 -5.46 -5.30 -9.58
C ALA A 103 -6.63 -4.49 -8.98
N PRO A 104 -7.79 -4.41 -9.67
CA PRO A 104 -8.91 -3.55 -9.24
C PRO A 104 -9.47 -3.90 -7.86
N PHE A 105 -9.27 -5.14 -7.38
CA PHE A 105 -9.60 -5.54 -6.01
C PHE A 105 -8.94 -4.64 -4.95
N ILE A 106 -7.71 -4.15 -5.18
CA ILE A 106 -7.02 -3.24 -4.26
C ILE A 106 -7.76 -1.91 -4.16
N ALA A 107 -8.24 -1.40 -5.29
CA ALA A 107 -8.98 -0.14 -5.33
C ALA A 107 -10.36 -0.29 -4.67
N ASP A 108 -11.03 -1.43 -4.86
CA ASP A 108 -12.31 -1.72 -4.23
C ASP A 108 -12.13 -1.90 -2.70
N LEU A 109 -11.05 -2.55 -2.26
CA LEU A 109 -10.67 -2.67 -0.85
C LEU A 109 -10.36 -1.31 -0.19
N TYR A 110 -9.63 -0.43 -0.89
CA TYR A 110 -9.32 0.93 -0.44
C TYR A 110 -10.58 1.78 -0.24
N ARG A 111 -11.62 1.56 -1.06
CA ARG A 111 -12.89 2.29 -0.99
C ARG A 111 -13.89 1.67 -0.03
N SER A 112 -13.55 0.59 0.66
CA SER A 112 -14.46 -0.11 1.55
C SER A 112 -14.99 0.81 2.65
N GLU A 113 -16.31 1.00 2.72
CA GLU A 113 -16.91 1.83 3.76
C GLU A 113 -16.76 1.19 5.14
N ALA A 114 -16.84 -0.13 5.20
CA ALA A 114 -16.60 -0.92 6.41
C ALA A 114 -15.22 -0.61 7.01
N LEU A 115 -14.17 -0.66 6.18
CA LEU A 115 -12.80 -0.36 6.59
C LEU A 115 -12.68 1.09 7.05
N ILE A 116 -13.14 2.04 6.23
CA ILE A 116 -13.04 3.48 6.54
C ILE A 116 -13.73 3.79 7.87
N LYS A 117 -14.98 3.36 8.07
CA LYS A 117 -15.73 3.60 9.32
C LYS A 117 -15.05 2.98 10.54
N TRP A 118 -14.40 1.83 10.38
CA TRP A 118 -13.66 1.21 11.48
C TRP A 118 -12.37 1.98 11.81
N LEU A 119 -11.64 2.47 10.80
CA LEU A 119 -10.50 3.37 11.01
C LEU A 119 -10.93 4.69 11.66
N GLU A 120 -12.09 5.26 11.30
CA GLU A 120 -12.70 6.40 12.02
C GLU A 120 -12.99 6.06 13.48
N ALA A 121 -13.46 4.84 13.77
CA ALA A 121 -13.72 4.40 15.13
C ALA A 121 -12.43 4.28 15.98
N LEU A 122 -11.32 3.85 15.37
CA LEU A 122 -10.00 3.80 16.01
C LEU A 122 -9.42 5.19 16.28
N THR A 123 -9.45 6.06 15.28
CA THR A 123 -8.84 7.41 15.36
C THR A 123 -9.68 8.41 16.13
N GLY A 124 -11.00 8.28 16.04
CA GLY A 124 -11.96 9.31 16.43
C GLY A 124 -12.16 10.40 15.38
N ASP A 125 -11.48 10.31 14.24
CA ASP A 125 -11.50 11.31 13.18
C ASP A 125 -12.37 10.89 12.01
N LYS A 126 -12.82 11.88 11.24
CA LYS A 126 -13.46 11.62 9.95
C LYS A 126 -12.41 11.44 8.87
N LEU A 127 -12.48 10.31 8.17
CA LEU A 127 -11.52 9.91 7.17
C LEU A 127 -12.17 9.98 5.79
N GLN A 128 -11.44 10.59 4.87
CA GLN A 128 -11.82 10.74 3.47
C GLN A 128 -10.78 10.04 2.61
N LEU A 129 -11.20 9.60 1.43
CA LEU A 129 -10.27 9.16 0.41
C LEU A 129 -9.31 10.30 0.05
N SER A 130 -8.06 9.94 -0.23
CA SER A 130 -7.10 10.87 -0.83
C SER A 130 -7.61 11.30 -2.23
N PRO A 131 -7.25 12.51 -2.71
CA PRO A 131 -7.64 12.99 -4.04
C PRO A 131 -7.40 12.00 -5.17
N GLU A 132 -8.22 12.07 -6.22
CA GLU A 132 -8.15 11.13 -7.34
C GLU A 132 -6.86 11.25 -8.17
N ASP A 133 -6.20 12.40 -8.11
CA ASP A 133 -4.91 12.65 -8.76
C ASP A 133 -3.70 12.32 -7.87
N ASP A 134 -3.88 11.94 -6.60
CA ASP A 134 -2.77 11.54 -5.72
C ASP A 134 -2.29 10.13 -6.06
N PRO A 135 -1.09 9.95 -6.65
CA PRO A 135 -0.57 8.63 -7.01
C PRO A 135 -0.26 7.73 -5.80
N HIS A 136 -0.18 8.32 -4.60
CA HIS A 136 0.11 7.65 -3.35
C HIS A 136 -1.14 7.28 -2.55
N ALA A 137 -2.35 7.58 -3.04
CA ALA A 137 -3.60 7.16 -2.39
C ALA A 137 -3.58 5.65 -2.04
N TYR A 138 -3.03 4.84 -2.94
CA TYR A 138 -2.60 3.47 -2.66
C TYR A 138 -1.50 3.02 -3.62
N ALA A 139 -0.57 2.21 -3.11
CA ALA A 139 0.54 1.68 -3.90
C ALA A 139 1.06 0.36 -3.30
N LEU A 140 1.63 -0.49 -4.17
CA LEU A 140 2.47 -1.61 -3.74
C LEU A 140 3.93 -1.16 -3.72
N TYR A 141 4.65 -1.46 -2.64
CA TYR A 141 6.08 -1.24 -2.49
C TYR A 141 6.83 -2.56 -2.47
N PHE A 142 7.81 -2.69 -3.37
CA PHE A 142 8.58 -3.90 -3.63
C PHE A 142 10.02 -3.75 -3.14
N TYR A 143 10.43 -4.61 -2.23
CA TYR A 143 11.81 -4.79 -1.79
C TYR A 143 12.23 -6.17 -2.30
N THR A 144 13.09 -6.19 -3.31
CA THR A 144 13.41 -7.40 -4.09
C THR A 144 14.89 -7.52 -4.44
N ARG A 145 15.70 -6.53 -4.04
CA ARG A 145 17.15 -6.54 -4.22
C ARG A 145 17.85 -6.30 -2.88
N PRO A 146 19.02 -6.93 -2.66
CA PRO A 146 19.82 -6.66 -1.48
C PRO A 146 20.06 -5.15 -1.33
N GLY A 147 19.88 -4.64 -0.12
CA GLY A 147 20.00 -3.23 0.19
C GLY A 147 18.77 -2.38 -0.12
N ASP A 148 17.68 -2.92 -0.67
CA ASP A 148 16.41 -2.20 -0.76
C ASP A 148 15.95 -1.77 0.65
N HIS A 149 15.64 -0.49 0.83
CA HIS A 149 15.27 0.11 2.12
C HIS A 149 14.54 1.44 1.92
N ILE A 150 13.98 1.96 3.02
CA ILE A 150 13.66 3.38 3.14
C ILE A 150 14.16 3.87 4.49
N GLY A 151 14.89 4.98 4.51
CA GLY A 151 15.46 5.56 5.71
C GLY A 151 14.40 6.18 6.62
N TRP A 152 14.85 6.74 7.74
CA TRP A 152 13.95 7.41 8.71
C TRP A 152 13.20 8.58 8.07
N HIS A 153 11.88 8.56 8.14
CA HIS A 153 11.00 9.60 7.62
C HIS A 153 9.67 9.67 8.39
N TYR A 154 8.85 10.63 8.00
CA TYR A 154 7.45 10.79 8.38
C TYR A 154 6.62 10.85 7.09
N ASP A 155 5.39 10.37 7.13
CA ASP A 155 4.43 10.46 6.02
C ASP A 155 3.63 11.77 6.13
N THR A 156 4.35 12.88 6.19
CA THR A 156 3.76 14.20 6.44
C THR A 156 2.72 14.55 5.39
N SER A 157 1.57 15.03 5.86
CA SER A 157 0.47 15.41 4.98
C SER A 157 0.84 16.59 4.06
N TYR A 158 0.48 16.49 2.79
CA TYR A 158 0.51 17.60 1.84
C TYR A 158 -0.84 18.34 1.75
N TYR A 159 -1.84 17.86 2.49
CA TYR A 159 -3.19 18.39 2.52
C TYR A 159 -3.42 19.26 3.75
N ASP A 160 -4.50 20.04 3.75
CA ASP A 160 -4.88 20.85 4.91
C ASP A 160 -5.22 19.99 6.15
N GLY A 161 -5.58 18.71 5.94
CA GLY A 161 -5.87 17.75 7.00
C GLY A 161 -4.70 16.85 7.36
N ARG A 162 -4.90 16.02 8.39
CA ARG A 162 -3.99 14.93 8.72
C ARG A 162 -4.02 13.86 7.64
N ARG A 163 -2.90 13.17 7.47
CA ARG A 163 -2.73 11.99 6.63
C ARG A 163 -2.56 10.76 7.50
N TYR A 164 -3.28 9.71 7.20
CA TYR A 164 -3.18 8.41 7.85
C TYR A 164 -2.69 7.37 6.87
N THR A 165 -1.64 6.67 7.28
CA THR A 165 -1.05 5.58 6.52
C THR A 165 -1.54 4.25 7.09
N LEU A 166 -2.09 3.41 6.24
CA LEU A 166 -2.38 2.00 6.50
C LEU A 166 -1.44 1.14 5.64
N LEU A 167 -0.61 0.33 6.29
CA LEU A 167 0.20 -0.70 5.64
C LEU A 167 -0.42 -2.08 5.85
N LEU A 168 -0.48 -2.86 4.78
CA LEU A 168 -0.89 -4.26 4.79
C LEU A 168 0.28 -5.11 4.30
N GLY A 169 0.61 -6.14 5.08
CA GLY A 169 1.59 -7.14 4.67
C GLY A 169 1.03 -7.98 3.53
N VAL A 170 1.80 -8.14 2.45
CA VAL A 170 1.38 -8.96 1.30
C VAL A 170 2.33 -10.13 1.08
N ILE A 171 3.64 -9.88 1.04
CA ILE A 171 4.69 -10.89 1.01
C ILE A 171 5.77 -10.45 1.99
N ASP A 172 6.25 -11.36 2.84
CA ASP A 172 7.35 -11.08 3.77
C ASP A 172 8.20 -12.33 4.01
N ASP A 173 9.04 -12.64 3.03
CA ASP A 173 10.10 -13.66 3.12
C ASP A 173 11.42 -12.93 3.36
N SER A 174 11.51 -12.22 4.48
CA SER A 174 12.64 -11.33 4.74
C SER A 174 12.97 -11.17 6.22
N SER A 175 14.10 -10.53 6.48
CA SER A 175 14.42 -9.99 7.81
C SER A 175 14.18 -8.47 7.89
N CYS A 176 13.56 -7.86 6.86
CA CYS A 176 13.24 -6.44 6.83
C CYS A 176 12.17 -6.10 7.87
N ALA A 177 12.53 -5.31 8.87
CA ALA A 177 11.57 -4.80 9.84
C ALA A 177 11.07 -3.41 9.43
N LEU A 178 9.82 -3.12 9.77
CA LEU A 178 9.38 -1.74 9.98
C LEU A 178 9.85 -1.32 11.37
N GLU A 179 10.87 -0.49 11.42
CA GLU A 179 11.29 0.17 12.65
C GLU A 179 10.58 1.51 12.79
N TYR A 180 10.23 1.86 14.02
CA TYR A 180 9.52 3.09 14.33
C TYR A 180 9.96 3.68 15.67
N GLU A 181 9.67 4.97 15.85
CA GLU A 181 9.80 5.67 17.11
C GLU A 181 8.45 6.31 17.47
N LEU A 182 7.83 5.83 18.54
CA LEU A 182 6.60 6.40 19.09
C LEU A 182 6.92 7.69 19.85
N HIS A 183 5.92 8.56 20.00
CA HIS A 183 5.98 9.77 20.83
C HIS A 183 7.04 10.82 20.46
N THR A 184 7.64 10.73 19.27
CA THR A 184 8.64 11.69 18.77
C THR A 184 8.11 13.13 18.66
N LYS A 185 6.78 13.29 18.61
CA LYS A 185 6.07 14.58 18.56
C LYS A 185 5.20 14.85 19.79
N THR A 186 5.31 14.05 20.85
CA THR A 186 4.55 14.24 22.09
C THR A 186 5.36 15.11 23.07
N PRO A 187 4.92 16.33 23.40
CA PRO A 187 5.64 17.19 24.33
C PRO A 187 5.84 16.52 25.69
N GLY A 188 7.08 16.52 26.19
CA GLY A 188 7.42 15.96 27.51
C GLY A 188 7.48 14.43 27.58
N ALA A 189 7.26 13.70 26.48
CA ALA A 189 7.45 12.25 26.42
C ALA A 189 8.80 11.90 25.78
N ALA A 190 9.43 10.82 26.26
CA ALA A 190 10.59 10.24 25.60
C ALA A 190 10.13 9.45 24.36
N ALA A 191 10.91 9.53 23.28
CA ALA A 191 10.69 8.68 22.11
C ALA A 191 10.88 7.20 22.50
N GLN A 192 10.00 6.33 22.01
CA GLN A 192 10.04 4.89 22.29
C GLN A 192 10.30 4.14 20.99
N PRO A 193 11.50 3.56 20.80
CA PRO A 193 11.79 2.78 19.61
C PRO A 193 11.06 1.43 19.65
N GLY A 194 10.67 0.95 18.48
CA GLY A 194 10.08 -0.37 18.30
C GLY A 194 10.32 -0.89 16.89
N ALA A 195 10.02 -2.16 16.68
CA ALA A 195 10.14 -2.81 15.39
C ALA A 195 9.10 -3.92 15.25
N VAL A 196 8.49 -4.03 14.07
CA VAL A 196 7.58 -5.13 13.73
C VAL A 196 7.96 -5.72 12.38
N GLN A 197 7.91 -7.04 12.30
CA GLN A 197 7.64 -7.75 11.05
C GLN A 197 6.13 -7.75 10.87
N TYR A 198 5.64 -7.57 9.64
CA TYR A 198 4.20 -7.61 9.40
C TYR A 198 3.92 -8.59 8.25
N PRO A 199 3.68 -9.88 8.59
CA PRO A 199 3.52 -10.95 7.60
C PRO A 199 2.27 -10.75 6.72
N PRO A 200 2.06 -11.60 5.69
CA PRO A 200 0.89 -11.53 4.84
C PRO A 200 -0.42 -11.47 5.64
N GLY A 201 -1.19 -10.40 5.45
CA GLY A 201 -2.45 -10.15 6.14
C GLY A 201 -2.36 -9.29 7.41
N ALA A 202 -1.16 -8.99 7.88
CA ALA A 202 -0.93 -8.10 9.00
C ALA A 202 -1.23 -6.64 8.65
N PHE A 203 -1.53 -5.86 9.67
CA PHE A 203 -2.01 -4.49 9.59
C PHE A 203 -1.12 -3.58 10.44
N VAL A 204 -0.71 -2.45 9.87
CA VAL A 204 -0.07 -1.35 10.58
C VAL A 204 -0.78 -0.06 10.22
N PHE A 205 -1.17 0.74 11.19
CA PHE A 205 -1.89 1.98 10.95
C PHE A 205 -1.42 3.11 11.85
N PHE A 206 -1.20 4.29 11.28
CA PHE A 206 -0.67 5.42 12.01
C PHE A 206 -1.01 6.78 11.41
N ASP A 207 -0.89 7.80 12.24
CA ASP A 207 -0.88 9.22 11.84
C ASP A 207 0.50 9.57 11.25
N GLY A 208 0.52 9.96 9.96
CA GLY A 208 1.74 10.17 9.19
C GLY A 208 2.63 11.30 9.73
N ASP A 209 2.06 12.26 10.46
CA ASP A 209 2.81 13.36 11.07
C ASP A 209 3.48 12.96 12.41
N LYS A 210 3.06 11.84 13.00
CA LYS A 210 3.46 11.44 14.36
C LYS A 210 4.40 10.25 14.40
N LEU A 211 4.31 9.33 13.44
CA LEU A 211 5.17 8.15 13.43
C LEU A 211 6.44 8.39 12.61
N ARG A 212 7.57 8.52 13.30
CA ARG A 212 8.88 8.42 12.64
C ARG A 212 9.18 6.95 12.39
N HIS A 213 9.42 6.57 11.14
CA HIS A 213 9.62 5.16 10.80
C HIS A 213 10.59 4.95 9.63
N ARG A 214 11.03 3.70 9.47
CA ARG A 214 11.91 3.25 8.37
C ARG A 214 11.67 1.77 8.07
N VAL A 215 12.09 1.31 6.89
CA VAL A 215 12.20 -0.14 6.60
C VAL A 215 13.67 -0.48 6.50
N THR A 216 14.11 -1.47 7.28
CA THR A 216 15.52 -1.89 7.30
C THR A 216 15.96 -2.51 5.97
N PRO A 217 17.26 -2.49 5.64
CA PRO A 217 17.75 -3.05 4.38
C PRO A 217 17.48 -4.54 4.19
N LEU A 218 16.99 -4.89 3.01
CA LEU A 218 16.77 -6.26 2.55
C LEU A 218 18.11 -7.00 2.38
N ARG A 219 18.18 -8.28 2.79
CA ARG A 219 19.36 -9.11 2.58
C ARG A 219 19.32 -9.84 1.23
N GLU A 220 20.31 -10.69 0.99
CA GLU A 220 20.35 -11.57 -0.16
C GLU A 220 19.25 -12.63 -0.11
N ASN A 221 18.62 -12.88 -1.26
CA ASN A 221 17.55 -13.86 -1.44
C ASN A 221 16.29 -13.63 -0.59
N GLU A 222 16.10 -12.41 -0.09
CA GLU A 222 14.89 -12.00 0.62
C GLU A 222 13.94 -11.25 -0.31
N MET A 223 12.64 -11.27 0.02
CA MET A 223 11.61 -10.51 -0.68
C MET A 223 10.57 -10.00 0.30
N ARG A 224 10.19 -8.73 0.11
CA ARG A 224 9.11 -8.10 0.88
C ARG A 224 8.27 -7.22 -0.03
N VAL A 225 6.95 -7.35 0.07
CA VAL A 225 5.98 -6.51 -0.62
C VAL A 225 4.93 -6.03 0.38
N SER A 226 4.76 -4.72 0.44
CA SER A 226 3.74 -4.06 1.28
C SER A 226 2.75 -3.32 0.40
N LEU A 227 1.48 -3.39 0.75
CA LEU A 227 0.45 -2.49 0.24
C LEU A 227 0.33 -1.30 1.20
N THR A 228 0.19 -0.09 0.66
CA THR A 228 -0.08 1.13 1.43
C THR A 228 -1.39 1.74 0.97
N PHE A 229 -2.20 2.19 1.91
CA PHE A 229 -3.40 3.02 1.73
C PHE A 229 -3.25 4.33 2.49
N GLU A 230 -3.64 5.43 1.86
CA GLU A 230 -3.58 6.78 2.43
C GLU A 230 -4.98 7.38 2.54
N TYR A 231 -5.36 7.78 3.75
CA TYR A 231 -6.60 8.50 4.04
C TYR A 231 -6.30 9.87 4.62
N VAL A 232 -7.19 10.83 4.40
CA VAL A 232 -7.00 12.21 4.85
C VAL A 232 -8.21 12.74 5.60
N THR A 233 -8.02 13.65 6.55
CA THR A 233 -9.16 14.29 7.23
C THR A 233 -9.75 15.44 6.43
N ASN A 234 -8.95 16.07 5.55
CA ASN A 234 -9.35 17.13 4.65
C ASN A 234 -8.48 17.06 3.38
N PRO A 235 -9.04 16.72 2.21
CA PRO A 235 -8.29 16.51 0.96
C PRO A 235 -7.93 17.81 0.22
N ASN A 236 -8.32 18.98 0.74
CA ASN A 236 -7.98 20.24 0.10
C ASN A 236 -6.47 20.50 0.18
N MET A 237 -5.89 20.96 -0.93
CA MET A 237 -4.50 21.42 -1.00
C MET A 237 -4.47 22.94 -1.06
N ARG A 238 -3.53 23.57 -0.36
CA ARG A 238 -3.25 24.99 -0.57
C ARG A 238 -2.71 25.21 -1.99
N PRO A 239 -3.18 26.21 -2.75
CA PRO A 239 -2.79 26.43 -4.15
C PRO A 239 -1.28 26.51 -4.39
N PHE A 240 -0.52 27.06 -3.44
CA PHE A 240 0.94 27.18 -3.52
C PHE A 240 1.69 25.86 -3.24
N GLN A 241 1.10 24.95 -2.46
CA GLN A 241 1.68 23.63 -2.16
C GLN A 241 1.49 22.63 -3.32
N ARG A 242 0.43 22.79 -4.12
CA ARG A 242 0.16 21.96 -5.31
C ARG A 242 1.28 22.03 -6.36
N PHE A 243 1.95 23.18 -6.49
CA PHE A 243 3.08 23.37 -7.39
C PHE A 243 4.37 22.68 -6.89
N ILE A 244 4.63 22.72 -5.58
CA ILE A 244 5.80 22.09 -4.96
C ILE A 244 5.64 20.56 -4.89
N SER A 245 4.43 20.05 -4.66
CA SER A 245 4.12 18.61 -4.60
C SER A 245 4.33 17.93 -5.95
N ASN A 246 3.76 18.46 -7.04
CA ASN A 246 3.97 17.93 -8.41
C ASN A 246 5.45 17.81 -8.78
N MET A 247 6.29 18.75 -8.31
CA MET A 247 7.72 18.73 -8.56
C MET A 247 8.45 17.70 -7.69
N LYS A 248 8.09 17.58 -6.40
CA LYS A 248 8.75 16.64 -5.47
C LYS A 248 8.37 15.18 -5.72
N ASP A 249 7.11 14.88 -6.07
CA ASP A 249 6.68 13.51 -6.37
C ASP A 249 7.36 12.94 -7.62
N SER A 250 7.59 13.79 -8.63
CA SER A 250 8.28 13.38 -9.84
C SER A 250 9.77 13.08 -9.64
N ILE A 251 10.41 13.72 -8.65
CA ILE A 251 11.85 13.58 -8.35
C ILE A 251 12.08 12.47 -7.31
N ALA A 252 11.21 12.36 -6.31
CA ALA A 252 11.42 11.45 -5.18
C ALA A 252 10.85 10.04 -5.39
N TYR A 253 9.96 9.81 -6.36
CA TYR A 253 9.27 8.52 -6.53
C TYR A 253 9.25 7.93 -7.94
N PHE A 254 9.17 8.75 -9.00
CA PHE A 254 8.89 8.24 -10.36
C PHE A 254 10.03 8.40 -11.37
N GLY A 255 11.08 9.13 -11.02
CA GLY A 255 12.18 9.43 -11.94
C GLY A 255 11.74 10.37 -13.07
N PHE A 256 12.66 11.23 -13.50
CA PHE A 256 12.40 12.32 -14.44
C PHE A 256 11.70 11.95 -15.77
N LYS A 257 11.70 10.68 -16.20
CA LYS A 257 11.24 10.26 -17.53
C LYS A 257 9.72 10.35 -17.78
N GLN A 258 8.89 10.41 -16.74
CA GLN A 258 7.43 10.50 -16.93
C GLN A 258 6.91 11.94 -17.05
N VAL A 259 7.69 12.93 -16.59
CA VAL A 259 7.35 14.37 -16.65
C VAL A 259 7.42 14.91 -18.08
N PHE A 260 8.36 14.42 -18.90
CA PHE A 260 8.56 14.94 -20.25
C PHE A 260 7.61 14.36 -21.31
N ARG A 261 6.77 13.38 -20.98
CA ARG A 261 5.85 12.76 -21.95
C ARG A 261 4.50 13.48 -22.11
N ARG A 262 4.28 14.59 -21.39
CA ARG A 262 3.02 15.36 -21.45
C ARG A 262 3.12 16.72 -22.18
N ASN A 263 4.30 17.13 -22.64
CA ASN A 263 4.50 18.39 -23.39
C ASN A 263 4.73 18.19 -24.89
N GLY A 264 3.88 17.39 -25.55
CA GLY A 264 3.90 17.19 -27.01
C GLY A 264 2.54 17.37 -27.69
N GLY A 265 1.60 18.06 -27.04
CA GLY A 265 0.22 18.17 -27.52
C GLY A 265 -0.25 19.61 -27.74
N LYS A 266 -0.24 20.01 -29.01
CA LYS A 266 -0.99 21.11 -29.67
C LYS A 266 -0.53 22.57 -29.48
N ASN A 267 -0.02 23.20 -30.54
CA ASN A 267 -0.85 23.95 -31.52
C ASN A 267 0.02 24.70 -32.55
N GLY A 268 -0.47 24.78 -33.79
CA GLY A 268 0.01 25.69 -34.82
C GLY A 268 -0.80 25.53 -36.10
N GLN A 269 -1.95 26.19 -36.18
CA GLN A 269 -2.73 26.37 -37.40
C GLN A 269 -1.96 27.23 -38.40
N ALA A 270 -1.93 26.80 -39.66
CA ALA A 270 -2.21 27.59 -40.85
C ALA A 270 -2.74 26.63 -41.93
#